data_AF-A0A920TS06-F1
#
_entry.id   AF-A0A920TS06-F1
#
_cell.length_a   1.000
_cell.length_b   1.000
_cell.length_c   1.000
_cell.angle_alpha   90.00
_cell.angle_beta   90.00
_cell.angle_gamma   90.00
#
_symmetry.space_group_name_H-M   'P 1'
#
loop_
_entity.id
_entity.type
_entity.pdbx_description
1 polymer ?
#
loop_
_entity_poly.entity_id
_entity_poly.type
_entity_poly.pdbx_seq_one_letter_code
_entity_poly.pdbx_strand_id
1 'polypeptide(L)'
;MGPLGAREAIRSVARKISESNAIAVSDVGQHQMWLAQELGDALPGSHLTSGGLGAMGYALPAGLGAAIGQPDRSVWVVAGDGGFQMSLQELATGFFKKAFHCVSP
;
A
#
# COMPACT_ATOMS: atom_id res chain seq x y z
N MET A 1 -16.95 23.48 3.28
CA MET A 1 -16.39 22.12 3.49
C MET A 1 -14.90 22.24 3.19
N GLY A 2 -14.05 22.21 4.24
CA GLY A 2 -12.60 22.38 4.07
C GLY A 2 -11.94 21.15 3.43
N PRO A 3 -10.65 21.21 3.09
CA PRO A 3 -9.92 20.05 2.60
C PRO A 3 -9.93 18.91 3.64
N LEU A 4 -10.01 17.67 3.18
CA LEU A 4 -9.90 16.48 4.03
C LEU A 4 -8.57 16.51 4.79
N GLY A 5 -8.63 16.36 6.12
CA GLY A 5 -7.43 16.27 6.95
C GLY A 5 -6.65 15.00 6.62
N ALA A 6 -5.35 15.09 6.40
CA ALA A 6 -4.51 13.94 6.02
C ALA A 6 -4.64 12.76 7.00
N ARG A 7 -4.66 13.04 8.31
CA ARG A 7 -4.87 12.01 9.34
C ARG A 7 -6.25 11.37 9.27
N GLU A 8 -7.29 12.14 8.96
CA GLU A 8 -8.66 11.65 8.83
C GLU A 8 -8.81 10.75 7.58
N ALA A 9 -8.14 11.11 6.49
CA ALA A 9 -8.04 10.26 5.31
C ALA A 9 -7.36 8.92 5.64
N ILE A 10 -6.20 8.94 6.31
CA ILE A 10 -5.50 7.72 6.72
C ILE A 10 -6.34 6.87 7.66
N ARG A 11 -7.01 7.46 8.66
CA ARG A 11 -7.94 6.73 9.53
C ARG A 11 -9.06 6.04 8.75
N SER A 12 -9.61 6.72 7.76
CA SER A 12 -10.69 6.14 6.93
C SER A 12 -10.20 4.99 6.08
N VAL A 13 -9.00 5.09 5.52
CA VAL A 13 -8.32 4.01 4.78
C VAL A 13 -7.99 2.84 5.71
N ALA A 14 -7.42 3.09 6.89
CA ALA A 14 -7.08 2.06 7.87
C ALA A 14 -8.29 1.22 8.27
N ARG A 15 -9.44 1.86 8.55
CA ARG A 15 -10.70 1.15 8.84
C ARG A 15 -11.10 0.19 7.71
N LYS A 16 -11.02 0.65 6.45
CA LYS A 16 -11.36 -0.18 5.29
C LYS A 16 -10.42 -1.37 5.13
N ILE A 17 -9.14 -1.19 5.45
CA ILE A 17 -8.16 -2.27 5.45
C ILE A 17 -8.49 -3.30 6.53
N SER A 18 -8.75 -2.86 7.76
CA SER A 18 -9.08 -3.75 8.88
C SER A 18 -10.39 -4.53 8.67
N GLU A 19 -11.37 -3.93 7.99
CA GLU A 19 -12.63 -4.59 7.62
C GLU A 19 -12.47 -5.70 6.55
N SER A 20 -11.38 -5.68 5.76
CA SER A 20 -11.24 -6.51 4.55
C SER A 20 -10.14 -7.56 4.60
N ASN A 21 -9.52 -7.78 5.77
CA ASN A 21 -8.39 -8.69 5.95
C ASN A 21 -7.24 -8.47 4.93
N ALA A 22 -7.08 -7.22 4.49
CA ALA A 22 -6.14 -6.85 3.46
C ALA A 22 -4.71 -6.73 4.00
N ILE A 23 -3.74 -6.75 3.07
CA ILE A 23 -2.34 -6.43 3.36
C ILE A 23 -2.17 -4.92 3.19
N ALA A 24 -1.80 -4.23 4.26
CA ALA A 24 -1.38 -2.84 4.24
C ALA A 24 0.10 -2.75 3.90
N VAL A 25 0.44 -1.93 2.91
CA VAL A 25 1.83 -1.59 2.58
C VAL A 25 1.97 -0.08 2.68
N SER A 26 2.81 0.40 3.60
CA SER A 26 3.07 1.83 3.77
C SER A 26 4.43 2.23 3.26
N ASP A 27 4.47 3.44 2.69
CA ASP A 27 5.73 4.12 2.40
C ASP A 27 6.23 4.82 3.66
N VAL A 28 7.35 5.52 3.55
CA VAL A 28 7.99 6.18 4.69
C VAL A 28 7.54 7.63 4.80
N GLY A 29 7.04 8.01 5.99
CA GLY A 29 6.61 9.37 6.29
C GLY A 29 5.52 9.45 7.35
N GLN A 30 4.87 10.61 7.49
CA GLN A 30 3.81 10.79 8.50
C GLN A 30 2.63 9.82 8.32
N HIS A 31 2.27 9.54 7.07
CA HIS A 31 1.22 8.58 6.72
C HIS A 31 1.53 7.15 7.23
N GLN A 32 2.81 6.74 7.24
CA GLN A 32 3.28 5.47 7.82
C GLN A 32 2.91 5.37 9.30
N MET A 33 3.23 6.43 10.05
CA MET A 33 3.06 6.45 11.49
C MET A 33 1.59 6.50 11.88
N TRP A 34 0.78 7.29 11.17
CA TRP A 34 -0.66 7.31 11.37
C TRP A 34 -1.32 5.99 10.97
N LEU A 35 -0.90 5.37 9.87
CA LEU A 35 -1.45 4.07 9.47
C LEU A 35 -1.15 3.00 10.52
N ALA A 36 0.08 2.92 11.01
CA ALA A 36 0.48 1.99 12.06
C ALA A 36 -0.32 2.18 13.36
N GLN A 37 -0.65 3.42 13.72
CA GLN A 37 -1.47 3.73 14.90
C GLN A 37 -2.94 3.30 14.74
N GLU A 38 -3.47 3.29 13.52
CA GLU A 38 -4.91 3.09 13.26
C GLU A 38 -5.24 1.65 12.80
N LEU A 39 -4.25 0.85 12.37
CA LEU A 39 -4.47 -0.54 11.89
C LEU A 39 -4.86 -1.55 12.99
N GLY A 40 -4.58 -1.25 14.26
CA GLY A 40 -4.89 -2.15 15.39
C GLY A 40 -4.22 -3.52 15.27
N ASP A 41 -4.96 -4.58 15.59
CA ASP A 41 -4.52 -5.98 15.53
C ASP A 41 -4.56 -6.53 14.10
N ALA A 42 -3.64 -6.08 13.25
CA ALA A 42 -3.46 -6.65 11.92
C ALA A 42 -2.99 -8.11 12.00
N LEU A 43 -3.50 -8.97 11.11
CA LEU A 43 -3.03 -10.35 11.02
C LEU A 43 -1.51 -10.41 10.77
N PRO A 44 -0.81 -11.43 11.27
CA PRO A 44 0.61 -11.63 10.98
C PRO A 44 0.91 -11.54 9.47
N GLY A 45 1.96 -10.79 9.11
CA GLY A 45 2.34 -10.59 7.71
C GLY A 45 1.41 -9.66 6.90
N SER A 46 0.54 -8.88 7.56
CA SER A 46 -0.45 -8.02 6.88
C SER A 46 -0.15 -6.53 6.97
N HIS A 47 0.95 -6.15 7.62
CA HIS A 47 1.44 -4.77 7.65
C HIS A 47 2.91 -4.77 7.23
N LEU A 48 3.17 -4.26 6.03
CA LEU A 48 4.49 -4.19 5.42
C LEU A 48 4.94 -2.74 5.33
N THR A 49 6.15 -2.46 5.81
CA THR A 49 6.69 -1.10 5.84
C THR A 49 8.21 -1.12 5.94
N SER A 50 8.88 -0.08 5.42
CA SER A 50 10.32 0.08 5.55
C SER A 50 10.66 0.74 6.90
N GLY A 51 10.73 -0.07 7.96
CA GLY A 51 10.94 0.41 9.33
C GLY A 51 12.40 0.72 9.68
N GLY A 52 13.32 -0.19 9.34
CA GLY A 52 14.72 -0.08 9.77
C GLY A 52 15.52 0.99 9.01
N LEU A 53 15.57 0.87 7.68
CA LEU A 53 16.29 1.81 6.82
C LEU A 53 15.49 3.09 6.55
N GLY A 54 14.15 3.02 6.60
CA GLY A 54 13.30 4.17 6.25
C GLY A 54 13.39 4.53 4.77
N ALA A 55 13.48 3.56 3.88
CA ALA A 55 13.57 3.80 2.43
C ALA A 55 12.23 4.28 1.84
N MET A 56 12.17 5.55 1.45
CA MET A 56 11.05 6.12 0.69
C MET A 56 10.98 5.52 -0.73
N GLY A 57 9.76 5.35 -1.26
CA GLY A 57 9.50 4.65 -2.53
C GLY A 57 9.32 3.14 -2.37
N TYR A 58 9.41 2.62 -1.13
CA TYR A 58 9.29 1.19 -0.87
C TYR A 58 7.90 0.62 -1.19
N ALA A 59 6.85 1.40 -0.93
CA ALA A 59 5.50 0.86 -0.83
C ALA A 59 4.93 0.30 -2.12
N LEU A 60 5.23 0.94 -3.26
CA LEU A 60 4.69 0.52 -4.56
C LEU A 60 5.29 -0.82 -5.04
N PRO A 61 6.62 -0.99 -5.12
CA PRO A 61 7.21 -2.29 -5.47
C PRO A 61 6.90 -3.37 -4.43
N ALA A 62 6.89 -3.03 -3.13
CA ALA A 62 6.52 -3.98 -2.09
C ALA A 62 5.06 -4.43 -2.18
N GLY A 63 4.14 -3.51 -2.49
CA GLY A 63 2.73 -3.80 -2.74
C GLY A 63 2.52 -4.73 -3.94
N LEU A 64 3.25 -4.49 -5.04
CA LEU A 64 3.23 -5.40 -6.18
C LEU A 64 3.75 -6.79 -5.81
N GLY A 65 4.84 -6.88 -5.05
CA GLY A 65 5.38 -8.14 -4.52
C GLY A 65 4.38 -8.88 -3.62
N ALA A 66 3.70 -8.16 -2.72
CA ALA A 66 2.67 -8.72 -1.85
C ALA A 66 1.49 -9.27 -2.66
N ALA A 67 1.04 -8.56 -3.70
CA ALA A 67 -0.04 -9.01 -4.57
C ALA A 67 0.34 -10.27 -5.38
N ILE A 68 1.62 -10.40 -5.75
CA ILE A 68 2.15 -11.62 -6.38
C ILE A 68 2.24 -12.78 -5.38
N GLY A 69 2.71 -12.53 -4.16
CA GLY A 69 2.90 -13.56 -3.13
C GLY A 69 1.63 -14.00 -2.41
N GLN A 70 0.57 -13.20 -2.46
CA GLN A 70 -0.72 -13.43 -1.81
C GLN A 70 -1.88 -13.03 -2.76
N PRO A 71 -2.10 -13.78 -3.86
CA PRO A 71 -3.06 -13.39 -4.90
C PRO A 71 -4.52 -13.35 -4.43
N ASP A 72 -4.87 -14.08 -3.37
CA ASP A 72 -6.24 -14.14 -2.83
C ASP A 72 -6.55 -13.01 -1.83
N ARG A 73 -5.57 -12.16 -1.51
CA ARG A 73 -5.72 -11.08 -0.54
C ARG A 73 -5.64 -9.73 -1.22
N SER A 74 -6.52 -8.82 -0.82
CA SER A 74 -6.43 -7.42 -1.26
C SER A 74 -5.17 -6.78 -0.70
N VAL A 75 -4.47 -5.98 -1.51
CA VAL A 75 -3.28 -5.22 -1.10
C VAL A 75 -3.56 -3.74 -1.25
N TRP A 76 -3.33 -2.99 -0.17
CA TRP A 76 -3.50 -1.54 -0.11
C TRP A 76 -2.14 -0.87 0.04
N VAL A 77 -1.77 -0.08 -0.96
CA VAL A 77 -0.55 0.72 -0.94
C VAL A 77 -0.91 2.13 -0.45
N VAL A 78 -0.29 2.56 0.64
CA VAL A 78 -0.43 3.90 1.22
C VAL A 78 0.91 4.60 1.11
N ALA A 79 1.01 5.51 0.13
CA ALA A 79 2.23 6.25 -0.14
C ALA A 79 2.01 7.76 -0.02
N GLY A 80 3.03 8.46 0.48
CA GLY A 80 3.15 9.90 0.33
C GLY A 80 3.51 10.25 -1.11
N ASP A 81 3.23 11.47 -1.52
CA ASP A 81 3.52 12.00 -2.85
C ASP A 81 5.01 11.94 -3.20
N GLY A 82 5.91 12.24 -2.25
CA GLY A 82 7.35 12.18 -2.48
C GLY A 82 7.86 10.77 -2.74
N GLY A 83 7.49 9.81 -1.88
CA GLY A 83 7.90 8.42 -2.06
C GLY A 83 7.23 7.74 -3.25
N PHE A 84 5.96 8.08 -3.53
CA PHE A 84 5.27 7.63 -4.74
C PHE A 84 6.00 8.08 -6.01
N GLN A 85 6.46 9.33 -6.08
CA GLN A 85 7.23 9.85 -7.21
C GLN A 85 8.57 9.11 -7.42
N MET A 86 9.20 8.59 -6.37
CA MET A 86 10.47 7.86 -6.48
C MET A 86 10.33 6.50 -7.18
N SER A 87 9.14 5.90 -7.11
CA SER A 87 8.89 4.56 -7.65
C SER A 87 7.71 4.48 -8.62
N LEU A 88 7.20 5.62 -9.08
CA LEU A 88 6.04 5.74 -9.96
C LEU A 88 6.11 4.84 -11.20
N GLN A 89 7.31 4.67 -11.77
CA GLN A 89 7.57 3.82 -12.92
C GLN A 89 7.12 2.36 -12.72
N GLU A 90 7.04 1.87 -11.48
CA GLU A 90 6.60 0.51 -11.17
C GLU A 90 5.11 0.28 -11.44
N LEU A 91 4.32 1.35 -11.62
CA LEU A 91 2.95 1.19 -12.12
C LEU A 91 2.93 0.50 -13.48
N ALA A 92 3.89 0.80 -14.36
CA ALA A 92 3.99 0.12 -15.65
C ALA A 92 4.14 -1.40 -15.46
N THR A 93 5.04 -1.82 -14.56
CA THR A 93 5.24 -3.22 -14.17
C THR A 93 3.93 -3.87 -13.69
N GLY A 94 3.17 -3.17 -12.84
CA GLY A 94 1.88 -3.64 -12.33
C GLY A 94 0.83 -3.83 -13.43
N PHE A 95 0.73 -2.90 -14.38
CA PHE A 95 -0.18 -3.01 -15.52
C PHE A 95 0.14 -4.20 -16.42
N PHE A 96 1.43 -4.45 -16.70
CA PHE A 96 1.84 -5.60 -17.52
C PHE A 96 1.48 -6.94 -16.88
N LYS A 97 1.54 -7.06 -15.55
CA LYS A 97 1.17 -8.31 -14.85
C LYS A 97 -0.33 -8.61 -14.86
N LYS A 98 -1.20 -7.61 -15.04
CA LYS A 98 -2.66 -7.82 -15.17
C LYS A 98 -3.13 -7.97 -16.62
N ALA A 99 -2.26 -7.71 -17.60
CA ALA A 99 -2.58 -7.66 -19.04
C ALA A 99 -2.28 -8.95 -19.85
N PHE A 100 -1.68 -9.99 -19.26
CA PHE A 100 -1.50 -11.30 -19.93
C PHE A 100 -2.67 -12.28 -19.67
N HIS A 101 -3.89 -11.75 -19.69
CA HIS A 101 -5.07 -12.51 -20.14
C HIS A 101 -5.42 -12.04 -21.56
N CYS A 102 -4.42 -11.98 -22.43
CA CYS A 102 -4.65 -11.91 -23.87
C CYS A 102 -4.94 -13.34 -24.32
N VAL A 103 -6.23 -13.66 -24.44
CA VAL A 103 -6.68 -14.81 -25.22
C VAL A 103 -6.27 -14.49 -26.65
N SER A 104 -5.14 -15.03 -27.09
CA SER A 104 -4.87 -15.19 -28.51
C SER A 104 -6.00 -16.03 -29.12
N PRO A 105 -6.51 -15.72 -30.33
CA PRO A 105 -7.21 -16.74 -31.11
C PRO A 105 -6.30 -17.94 -31.39
#